data_AF-A0A9E4BR62-F1
#
_entry.id   AF-A0A9E4BR62-F1
#
_cell.length_a   1.000
_cell.length_b   1.000
_cell.length_c   1.000
_cell.angle_alpha   90.00
_cell.angle_beta   90.00
_cell.angle_gamma   90.00
#
_symmetry.space_group_name_H-M   'P 1'
#
loop_
_entity.id
_entity.type
_entity.pdbx_description
1 polymer ?
#
loop_
_entity_poly.entity_id
_entity_poly.type
_entity_poly.pdbx_seq_one_letter_code
_entity_poly.pdbx_strand_id
1 'polypeptide(L)'
;RAANIRLFQTVIEALEARVRQFEDADPAANPSPPKLGKTPSGLLRRVDLSKSMKKSDYRKTLKKYQDRIKNLEHEVYRRRIPVVLVYEGWDAAGKGGNIKRLVQNMDPRGYEVIPISAPNDIEMDHHYLWRFWNRM
;
A
#
# COMPACT_ATOMS: atom_id res chain seq x y z
N ARG A 1 -13.79 -5.52 15.01
CA ARG A 1 -14.91 -4.59 15.29
C ARG A 1 -14.39 -3.26 15.86
N ALA A 2 -13.71 -3.23 17.02
CA ALA A 2 -13.18 -1.97 17.58
C ALA A 2 -12.07 -1.29 16.73
N ALA A 3 -11.16 -2.07 16.13
CA ALA A 3 -10.07 -1.51 15.30
C ALA A 3 -10.58 -0.79 14.04
N ASN A 4 -11.56 -1.38 13.35
CA ASN A 4 -12.18 -0.75 12.17
C ASN A 4 -12.87 0.55 12.57
N ILE A 5 -13.64 0.56 13.66
CA ILE A 5 -14.31 1.77 14.17
C ILE A 5 -13.28 2.87 14.42
N ARG A 6 -12.14 2.55 15.04
CA ARG A 6 -11.08 3.54 15.32
C ARG A 6 -10.44 4.09 14.05
N LEU A 7 -10.17 3.23 13.06
CA LEU A 7 -9.67 3.66 11.76
C LEU A 7 -10.66 4.59 11.04
N PHE A 8 -11.93 4.19 10.99
CA PHE A 8 -13.01 4.98 10.41
C PHE A 8 -13.14 6.34 11.10
N GLN A 9 -13.09 6.34 12.43
CA GLN A 9 -13.20 7.55 13.23
C GLN A 9 -12.01 8.48 13.00
N THR A 10 -10.78 7.97 12.95
CA THR A 10 -9.60 8.78 12.59
C THR A 10 -9.68 9.35 11.18
N VAL A 11 -10.16 8.56 10.20
CA VAL A 11 -10.30 9.03 8.82
C VAL A 11 -11.39 10.10 8.71
N ILE A 12 -12.54 9.89 9.37
CA ILE A 12 -13.64 10.86 9.42
C ILE A 12 -13.17 12.16 10.07
N GLU A 13 -12.57 12.10 11.25
CA GLU A 13 -12.04 13.27 11.96
C GLU A 13 -11.02 14.05 11.10
N ALA A 14 -10.13 13.34 10.40
CA ALA A 14 -9.15 13.96 9.52
C ALA A 14 -9.79 14.63 8.29
N LEU A 15 -10.83 14.01 7.71
CA LEU A 15 -11.57 14.57 6.58
C LEU A 15 -12.42 15.76 7.00
N GLU A 16 -13.17 15.66 8.10
CA GLU A 16 -13.98 16.76 8.66
C GLU A 16 -13.12 17.98 9.00
N ALA A 17 -11.95 17.77 9.61
CA ALA A 17 -11.01 18.84 9.90
C ALA A 17 -10.51 19.54 8.63
N ARG A 18 -10.40 18.81 7.51
CA ARG A 18 -10.05 19.42 6.21
C ARG A 18 -11.23 20.07 5.51
N VAL A 19 -12.42 19.50 5.57
CA VAL A 19 -13.63 20.12 5.01
C VAL A 19 -13.90 21.47 5.67
N ARG A 20 -13.78 21.58 7.00
CA ARG A 20 -13.90 22.89 7.69
C ARG A 20 -12.91 23.93 7.18
N GLN A 21 -11.68 23.51 6.88
CA GLN A 21 -10.66 24.40 6.29
C GLN A 21 -10.96 24.78 4.83
N PHE A 22 -11.82 24.02 4.14
CA PHE A 22 -12.32 24.35 2.79
C PHE A 22 -13.61 25.18 2.83
N GLU A 23 -14.46 25.02 3.84
CA GLU A 23 -15.68 25.85 4.02
C GLU A 23 -15.33 27.31 4.34
N ASP A 24 -14.22 27.55 5.04
CA ASP A 24 -13.67 28.89 5.28
C ASP A 24 -12.87 29.45 4.07
N ALA A 25 -12.71 28.67 2.99
CA ALA A 25 -11.97 29.05 1.79
C ALA A 25 -12.91 29.36 0.60
N ASP A 26 -12.47 30.25 -0.28
CA ASP A 26 -13.23 30.65 -1.48
C ASP A 26 -13.62 29.41 -2.33
N PRO A 27 -14.91 29.17 -2.62
CA PRO A 27 -15.37 28.02 -3.41
C PRO A 27 -14.84 28.00 -4.86
N ALA A 28 -14.28 29.11 -5.37
CA ALA A 28 -13.58 29.14 -6.66
C ALA A 28 -12.11 28.65 -6.56
N ALA A 29 -11.56 28.51 -5.35
CA ALA A 29 -10.21 28.02 -5.13
C ALA A 29 -10.21 26.49 -5.19
N ASN A 30 -9.95 25.95 -6.38
CA ASN A 30 -9.61 24.53 -6.53
C ASN A 30 -8.56 24.15 -5.46
N PRO A 31 -8.83 23.16 -4.59
CA PRO A 31 -7.87 22.68 -3.63
C PRO A 31 -6.57 22.37 -4.34
N SER A 32 -5.53 23.18 -4.10
CA SER A 32 -4.21 22.82 -4.58
C SER A 32 -3.87 21.47 -3.95
N PRO A 33 -3.38 20.47 -4.71
CA PRO A 33 -2.92 19.22 -4.15
C PRO A 33 -2.04 19.53 -2.93
N PRO A 34 -2.16 18.77 -1.83
CA PRO A 34 -1.36 19.01 -0.64
C PRO A 34 0.08 19.19 -1.09
N LYS A 35 0.70 20.32 -0.72
CA LYS A 35 2.08 20.62 -1.10
C LYS A 35 2.96 19.50 -0.55
N LEU A 36 3.23 18.50 -1.38
CA LEU A 36 4.16 17.44 -1.09
C LEU A 36 5.48 18.14 -0.76
N GLY A 37 5.98 17.92 0.46
CA GLY A 37 7.26 18.48 0.87
C GLY A 37 8.30 18.16 -0.19
N LYS A 38 9.25 19.07 -0.42
CA LYS A 38 10.29 18.88 -1.45
C LYS A 38 10.96 17.52 -1.21
N THR A 39 10.67 16.55 -2.08
CA THR A 39 11.36 15.27 -2.05
C THR A 39 12.86 15.55 -2.18
N PRO A 40 13.71 15.05 -1.28
CA PRO A 40 15.15 15.25 -1.39
C PRO A 40 15.60 14.87 -2.80
N SER A 41 16.07 15.85 -3.56
CA SER A 41 16.47 15.62 -4.94
C SER A 41 17.57 14.54 -4.98
N GLY A 42 17.39 13.54 -5.85
CA GLY A 42 18.39 12.48 -6.03
C GLY A 42 18.34 11.31 -5.03
N LEU A 43 17.25 11.07 -4.31
CA LEU A 43 17.07 9.82 -3.52
C LEU A 43 17.35 8.56 -4.35
N LEU A 44 16.82 8.52 -5.59
CA LEU A 44 17.06 7.41 -6.52
C LEU A 44 18.52 7.31 -6.97
N ARG A 45 19.23 8.45 -7.05
CA ARG A 45 20.65 8.49 -7.45
C ARG A 45 21.57 7.83 -6.43
N ARG A 46 21.12 7.69 -5.17
CA ARG A 46 21.90 7.06 -4.09
C ARG A 46 21.74 5.53 -4.04
N VAL A 47 20.82 4.98 -4.81
CA VAL A 47 20.56 3.53 -4.81
C VAL A 47 21.63 2.84 -5.66
N ASP A 48 22.39 1.95 -5.04
CA ASP A 48 23.36 1.11 -5.72
C ASP A 48 22.67 -0.09 -6.39
N LEU A 49 22.58 -0.03 -7.72
CA LEU A 49 21.95 -1.05 -8.56
C LEU A 49 22.89 -2.23 -8.89
N SER A 50 24.17 -2.17 -8.50
CA SER A 50 25.13 -3.25 -8.75
C SER A 50 24.98 -4.43 -7.78
N LYS A 51 24.21 -4.23 -6.70
CA LYS A 51 24.00 -5.23 -5.66
C LYS A 51 23.34 -6.48 -6.20
N SER A 52 23.98 -7.61 -5.97
CA SER A 52 23.47 -8.94 -6.29
C SER A 52 23.79 -9.92 -5.16
N MET A 53 23.15 -11.09 -5.17
CA MET A 53 23.33 -12.10 -4.15
C MET A 53 23.57 -13.46 -4.79
N LYS A 54 24.47 -14.26 -4.20
CA LYS A 54 24.69 -15.64 -4.63
C LYS A 54 23.41 -16.46 -4.45
N LYS A 55 23.16 -17.38 -5.38
CA LYS A 55 21.92 -18.18 -5.42
C LYS A 55 21.73 -19.06 -4.17
N SER A 56 22.83 -19.53 -3.56
CA SER A 56 22.80 -20.28 -2.29
C SER A 56 22.28 -19.42 -1.14
N ASP A 57 22.86 -18.23 -0.99
CA ASP A 57 22.60 -17.31 0.12
C ASP A 57 21.19 -16.74 0.00
N TYR A 58 20.77 -16.44 -1.23
CA TYR A 58 19.40 -16.05 -1.54
C TYR A 58 18.39 -17.10 -1.08
N ARG A 59 18.58 -18.37 -1.44
CA ARG A 59 17.63 -19.44 -1.07
C ARG A 59 17.55 -19.64 0.44
N LYS A 60 18.68 -19.59 1.14
CA LYS A 60 18.72 -19.69 2.61
C LYS A 60 17.98 -18.52 3.26
N THR A 61 18.24 -17.31 2.78
CA THR A 61 17.63 -16.07 3.31
C THR A 61 16.14 -16.00 3.00
N LEU A 62 15.74 -16.39 1.79
CA LEU A 62 14.35 -16.45 1.35
C LEU A 62 13.54 -17.38 2.26
N LYS A 63 14.01 -18.61 2.50
CA LYS A 63 13.34 -19.57 3.37
C LYS A 63 13.15 -19.00 4.79
N LYS A 64 14.22 -18.43 5.37
CA LYS A 64 14.17 -17.79 6.69
C LYS A 64 13.06 -16.73 6.78
N TYR A 65 12.94 -15.86 5.77
CA TYR A 65 11.95 -14.79 5.81
C TYR A 65 10.53 -15.25 5.46
N GLN A 66 10.39 -16.27 4.61
CA GLN A 66 9.08 -16.89 4.35
C GLN A 66 8.52 -17.56 5.62
N ASP A 67 9.36 -18.26 6.38
CA ASP A 67 8.95 -18.84 7.67
C ASP A 67 8.54 -17.75 8.67
N ARG A 68 9.27 -16.63 8.70
CA ARG A 68 8.94 -15.47 9.54
C ARG A 68 7.61 -14.82 9.13
N ILE A 69 7.38 -14.63 7.84
CA ILE A 69 6.14 -14.01 7.34
C ILE A 69 4.92 -14.88 7.62
N LYS A 70 5.03 -16.20 7.47
CA LYS A 70 3.96 -17.14 7.86
C LYS A 70 3.56 -16.97 9.34
N ASN A 71 4.53 -16.84 10.24
CA ASN A 71 4.25 -16.61 11.65
C ASN A 71 3.60 -15.26 11.91
N LEU A 72 4.07 -14.20 11.23
CA LEU A 72 3.50 -12.86 11.33
C LEU A 72 2.07 -12.81 10.79
N GLU A 73 1.79 -13.46 9.66
CA GLU A 73 0.45 -13.60 9.10
C GLU A 73 -0.52 -14.18 10.13
N HIS A 74 -0.14 -15.30 10.77
CA HIS A 74 -0.94 -15.90 11.83
C HIS A 74 -1.16 -14.95 13.03
N GLU A 75 -0.15 -14.16 13.42
CA GLU A 75 -0.29 -13.18 14.50
C GLU A 75 -1.23 -12.04 14.12
N VAL A 76 -1.06 -11.48 12.93
CA VAL A 76 -1.91 -10.41 12.38
C VAL A 76 -3.36 -10.87 12.29
N TYR A 77 -3.59 -12.10 11.80
CA TYR A 77 -4.91 -12.74 11.76
C TYR A 77 -5.53 -12.86 13.16
N ARG A 78 -4.80 -13.43 14.14
CA ARG A 78 -5.30 -13.58 15.52
C ARG A 78 -5.61 -12.25 16.18
N ARG A 79 -4.78 -11.23 15.95
CA ARG A 79 -4.94 -9.89 16.52
C ARG A 79 -5.94 -9.03 15.74
N ARG A 80 -6.44 -9.50 14.59
CA ARG A 80 -7.34 -8.77 13.70
C ARG A 80 -6.78 -7.39 13.31
N ILE A 81 -5.50 -7.35 12.95
CA ILE A 81 -4.82 -6.14 12.49
C ILE A 81 -4.92 -6.13 10.95
N PRO A 82 -5.51 -5.10 10.31
CA PRO A 82 -5.49 -4.97 8.87
C PRO A 82 -4.09 -4.55 8.39
N VAL A 83 -3.60 -5.16 7.31
CA VAL A 83 -2.31 -4.85 6.69
C VAL A 83 -2.49 -4.67 5.19
N VAL A 84 -1.99 -3.56 4.66
CA VAL A 84 -1.99 -3.26 3.22
C VAL A 84 -0.55 -3.11 2.75
N LEU A 85 -0.19 -3.83 1.69
CA LEU A 85 1.13 -3.77 1.06
C LEU A 85 0.98 -3.25 -0.37
N VAL A 86 1.58 -2.10 -0.65
CA VAL A 86 1.54 -1.47 -1.97
C VAL A 86 2.84 -1.72 -2.72
N TYR A 87 2.75 -2.23 -3.95
CA TYR A 87 3.89 -2.55 -4.80
C TYR A 87 3.94 -1.59 -5.99
N GLU A 88 4.88 -0.65 -5.95
CA GLU A 88 5.14 0.32 -7.04
C GLU A 88 6.54 0.20 -7.63
N GLY A 89 6.71 0.70 -8.85
CA GLY A 89 8.01 0.71 -9.53
C GLY A 89 7.90 0.59 -11.06
N TRP A 90 9.04 0.77 -11.72
CA TRP A 90 9.20 0.69 -13.17
C TRP A 90 8.68 -0.64 -13.75
N ASP A 91 8.32 -0.59 -15.02
CA ASP A 91 8.01 -1.81 -15.76
C ASP A 91 9.23 -2.75 -15.76
N ALA A 92 8.95 -4.05 -15.73
CA ALA A 92 9.95 -5.12 -15.58
C ALA A 92 10.84 -5.05 -14.30
N ALA A 93 10.54 -4.19 -13.32
CA ALA A 93 11.30 -4.11 -12.05
C ALA A 93 11.18 -5.37 -11.15
N GLY A 94 10.37 -6.36 -11.52
CA GLY A 94 10.23 -7.62 -10.79
C GLY A 94 9.16 -7.63 -9.69
N LYS A 95 8.20 -6.70 -9.72
CA LYS A 95 7.09 -6.58 -8.74
C LYS A 95 6.32 -7.89 -8.56
N GLY A 96 5.79 -8.46 -9.65
CA GLY A 96 5.05 -9.73 -9.61
C GLY A 96 5.92 -10.90 -9.14
N GLY A 97 7.22 -10.86 -9.47
CA GLY A 97 8.19 -11.80 -8.96
C GLY A 97 8.27 -11.75 -7.43
N ASN A 98 8.43 -10.56 -6.85
CA ASN A 98 8.50 -10.35 -5.41
C ASN A 98 7.21 -10.79 -4.70
N ILE A 99 6.04 -10.34 -5.19
CA ILE A 99 4.73 -10.72 -4.66
C ILE A 99 4.59 -12.24 -4.59
N LYS A 100 4.96 -12.94 -5.68
CA LYS A 100 4.91 -14.41 -5.72
C LYS A 100 5.74 -15.07 -4.61
N ARG A 101 6.92 -14.53 -4.26
CA ARG A 101 7.77 -15.10 -3.20
C ARG A 101 7.27 -14.75 -1.80
N LEU A 102 6.66 -13.57 -1.64
CA LEU A 102 6.03 -13.14 -0.40
C LEU A 102 4.91 -14.10 0.00
N VAL A 103 3.97 -14.34 -0.92
CA VAL A 103 2.75 -15.11 -0.62
C VAL A 103 2.92 -16.63 -0.69
N GLN A 104 4.06 -17.12 -1.21
CA GLN A 104 4.29 -18.53 -1.50
C GLN A 104 4.04 -19.48 -0.32
N ASN A 105 4.33 -19.04 0.91
CA ASN A 105 4.19 -19.84 2.13
C ASN A 105 3.12 -19.30 3.09
N MET A 106 2.30 -18.36 2.63
CA MET A 106 1.17 -17.80 3.37
C MET A 106 -0.09 -18.63 3.14
N ASP A 107 -1.06 -18.55 4.06
CA ASP A 107 -2.37 -19.16 3.84
C ASP A 107 -3.14 -18.33 2.79
N PRO A 108 -3.58 -18.92 1.66
CA PRO A 108 -4.29 -18.17 0.61
C PRO A 108 -5.61 -17.55 1.07
N ARG A 109 -6.13 -17.95 2.24
CA ARG A 109 -7.33 -17.35 2.84
C ARG A 109 -7.02 -16.10 3.67
N GLY A 110 -5.74 -15.84 3.97
CA GLY A 110 -5.27 -14.75 4.82
C GLY A 110 -4.87 -13.49 4.07
N TYR A 111 -4.84 -13.51 2.73
CA TYR A 111 -4.45 -12.37 1.91
C TYR A 111 -5.25 -12.29 0.62
N GLU A 112 -5.26 -11.10 0.03
CA GLU A 112 -5.76 -10.85 -1.33
C GLU A 112 -4.69 -10.10 -2.12
N VAL A 113 -4.48 -10.50 -3.38
CA VAL A 113 -3.60 -9.77 -4.31
C VAL A 113 -4.49 -9.04 -5.30
N ILE A 114 -4.53 -7.71 -5.18
CA ILE A 114 -5.41 -6.87 -5.98
C ILE A 114 -4.59 -6.19 -7.10
N PRO A 115 -4.69 -6.65 -8.36
CA PRO A 115 -4.10 -5.93 -9.49
C PRO A 115 -4.90 -4.65 -9.76
N ILE A 116 -4.20 -3.53 -9.82
CA ILE A 116 -4.77 -2.24 -10.20
C ILE A 116 -4.43 -1.96 -11.66
N SER A 117 -5.47 -1.78 -12.47
CA SER A 117 -5.39 -1.45 -13.89
C SER A 117 -5.97 -0.06 -14.15
N ALA A 118 -5.99 0.34 -15.42
CA ALA A 118 -6.69 1.54 -15.87
C ALA A 118 -8.15 1.56 -15.38
N PRO A 119 -8.71 2.74 -15.09
CA PRO A 119 -10.09 2.87 -14.66
C PRO A 119 -11.10 2.40 -15.71
N ASN A 120 -12.16 1.72 -15.25
CA ASN A 120 -13.36 1.51 -16.07
C ASN A 120 -14.33 2.69 -15.96
N ASP A 121 -15.34 2.74 -16.83
CA ASP A 121 -16.30 3.85 -16.93
C ASP A 121 -16.98 4.17 -15.60
N ILE A 122 -17.42 3.14 -14.86
CA ILE A 122 -18.07 3.31 -13.54
C ILE A 122 -17.09 3.93 -12.54
N GLU A 123 -15.85 3.46 -12.51
CA GLU A 123 -14.84 3.98 -11.59
C GLU A 123 -14.39 5.40 -11.97
N MET A 124 -14.54 5.82 -13.24
CA MET A 124 -14.28 7.20 -13.69
C MET A 124 -15.37 8.18 -13.24
N ASP A 125 -16.60 7.71 -13.08
CA ASP A 125 -17.72 8.51 -12.59
C ASP A 125 -17.69 8.76 -11.07
N HIS A 126 -16.75 8.14 -10.36
CA HIS A 126 -16.56 8.28 -8.92
C HIS A 126 -15.25 9.00 -8.59
N HIS A 127 -15.13 9.47 -7.34
CA HIS A 127 -13.88 10.03 -6.84
C HIS A 127 -12.73 9.00 -6.92
N TYR A 128 -11.51 9.44 -7.27
CA TYR A 128 -10.34 8.58 -7.53
C TYR A 128 -10.12 7.46 -6.49
N LEU A 129 -10.29 7.76 -5.20
CA LEU A 129 -10.06 6.79 -4.13
C LEU A 129 -11.10 5.67 -4.03
N TRP A 130 -12.28 5.86 -4.63
CA TRP A 130 -13.41 4.91 -4.57
C TRP A 130 -13.03 3.53 -5.12
N ARG A 131 -12.24 3.49 -6.21
CA ARG A 131 -11.78 2.25 -6.86
C ARG A 131 -10.94 1.35 -5.95
N PHE A 132 -10.24 1.94 -4.97
CA PHE A 132 -9.40 1.22 -4.02
C PHE A 132 -10.20 0.83 -2.79
N TRP A 133 -11.06 1.75 -2.32
CA TRP A 133 -11.90 1.55 -1.16
C TRP A 133 -12.80 0.30 -1.29
N ASN A 134 -13.43 0.12 -2.45
CA ASN A 134 -14.33 -1.01 -2.69
C ASN A 134 -13.63 -2.38 -2.74
N ARG A 135 -12.30 -2.40 -2.69
CA ARG A 135 -11.50 -3.61 -2.72
C ARG A 135 -10.79 -3.89 -1.38
N MET A 136 -11.11 -3.14 -0.32
CA MET A 136 -10.55 -3.28 1.04
C MET A 136 -11.62 -3.64 2.07
#